data_AF-H1V4F8-F1
#
_entry.id   AF-H1V4F8-F1
#
_cell.length_a   1.000
_cell.length_b   1.000
_cell.length_c   1.000
_cell.angle_alpha   90.00
_cell.angle_beta   90.00
_cell.angle_gamma   90.00
#
_symmetry.space_group_name_H-M   'P 1'
#
loop_
_entity.id
_entity.type
_entity.pdbx_description
1 polymer ?
#
loop_
_entity_poly.entity_id
_entity_poly.type
_entity_poly.pdbx_seq_one_letter_code
_entity_poly.pdbx_strand_id
1 'polypeptide(L)'
;MTPLPASGLPAKRRATSIKPTVEKIAASAYDSGLLPEPLSELIDLLTRPNHLDQASLNTLVKNLYPATRLSSDAVLRVVGCLGHGELKPSLVLQSNILKWLIMVYHVIEKPAILSQAYAVLFNLLDTAAIRSEPPPAP
;
A
#
# COMPACT_ATOMS: atom_id res chain seq x y z
N MET A 1 9.64 -19.86 -0.23
CA MET A 1 8.62 -19.91 0.84
C MET A 1 9.29 -19.66 2.18
N THR A 2 9.39 -18.40 2.58
CA THR A 2 9.63 -17.93 3.95
C THR A 2 9.01 -16.54 4.05
N PRO A 3 7.92 -16.33 4.82
CA PRO A 3 7.37 -15.00 5.02
C PRO A 3 8.40 -14.15 5.77
N LEU A 4 8.58 -12.88 5.37
CA LEU A 4 9.45 -11.90 6.04
C LEU A 4 9.20 -11.95 7.57
N PRO A 5 10.12 -12.48 8.39
CA PRO A 5 9.84 -12.90 9.76
C PRO A 5 9.55 -11.73 10.72
N ALA A 6 9.80 -10.49 10.29
CA ALA A 6 9.65 -9.30 11.13
C ALA A 6 8.29 -8.61 11.02
N SER A 7 7.48 -8.88 9.98
CA SER A 7 6.18 -8.20 9.80
C SER A 7 5.08 -8.72 10.73
N GLY A 8 5.16 -10.00 11.14
CA GLY A 8 4.21 -10.65 12.03
C GLY A 8 4.42 -10.40 13.53
N LEU A 9 5.48 -9.68 13.92
CA LEU A 9 5.80 -9.46 15.33
C LEU A 9 5.47 -8.02 15.77
N PRO A 10 4.78 -7.83 16.92
CA PRO A 10 4.57 -6.51 17.52
C PRO A 10 5.90 -5.79 17.76
N ALA A 11 5.96 -4.48 17.54
CA ALA A 11 7.18 -3.66 17.70
C ALA A 11 7.89 -3.87 19.06
N LYS A 12 7.13 -4.18 20.12
CA LYS A 12 7.65 -4.46 21.47
C LYS A 12 8.33 -5.83 21.65
N ARG A 13 8.15 -6.77 20.72
CA ARG A 13 8.78 -8.11 20.74
C ARG A 13 9.88 -8.29 19.70
N ARG A 14 10.23 -7.24 18.95
CA ARG A 14 11.29 -7.32 17.94
C ARG A 14 12.65 -7.16 18.61
N ALA A 15 13.52 -8.16 18.41
CA ALA A 15 14.91 -8.15 18.89
C ALA A 15 15.78 -7.11 18.16
N THR A 16 15.33 -6.60 17.02
CA THR A 16 16.06 -5.65 16.17
C THR A 16 15.11 -4.64 15.54
N SER A 17 15.54 -3.38 15.50
CA SER A 17 14.80 -2.29 14.87
C SER A 17 14.63 -2.56 13.36
N ILE A 18 13.40 -2.48 12.86
CA ILE A 18 13.07 -2.67 11.43
C ILE A 18 13.50 -1.46 10.58
N LYS A 19 13.71 -0.29 11.21
CA LYS A 19 14.11 0.95 10.54
C LYS A 19 15.33 0.80 9.61
N PRO A 20 16.47 0.24 10.03
CA PRO A 20 17.63 0.07 9.15
C PRO A 20 17.34 -0.87 7.96
N THR A 21 16.45 -1.85 8.13
CA THR A 21 16.03 -2.72 7.02
C THR A 21 15.14 -1.97 6.04
N VAL A 22 14.20 -1.17 6.54
CA VAL A 22 13.33 -0.29 5.73
C VAL A 22 14.17 0.75 4.97
N GLU A 23 15.15 1.37 5.62
CA GLU A 23 16.05 2.34 5.00
C GLU A 23 16.93 1.72 3.92
N LYS A 24 17.46 0.51 4.15
CA LYS A 24 18.22 -0.22 3.12
C LYS A 24 17.36 -0.61 1.91
N ILE A 25 16.14 -1.08 2.14
CA ILE A 25 15.20 -1.41 1.07
C ILE A 25 14.81 -0.13 0.30
N ALA A 26 14.52 0.96 1.01
CA ALA A 26 14.20 2.24 0.40
C ALA A 26 15.35 2.81 -0.44
N ALA A 27 16.59 2.75 0.06
CA ALA A 27 17.77 3.18 -0.67
C ALA A 27 17.99 2.32 -1.94
N SER A 28 17.90 0.99 -1.82
CA SER A 28 18.05 0.10 -2.97
C SER A 28 16.92 0.27 -4.00
N ALA A 29 15.71 0.55 -3.55
CA ALA A 29 14.56 0.82 -4.42
C ALA A 29 14.67 2.17 -5.12
N TYR A 30 15.27 3.16 -4.47
CA TYR A 30 15.52 4.48 -5.05
C TYR A 30 16.57 4.41 -6.16
N ASP A 31 17.65 3.65 -5.97
CA ASP A 31 18.77 3.60 -6.92
C ASP A 31 18.50 2.76 -8.18
N SER A 32 17.72 1.68 -8.08
CA SER A 32 17.53 0.73 -9.20
C SER A 32 16.06 0.39 -9.50
N GLY A 33 15.12 0.94 -8.73
CA GLY A 33 13.74 0.45 -8.71
C GLY A 33 13.64 -0.96 -8.11
N LEU A 34 12.41 -1.44 -7.98
CA LEU A 34 12.07 -2.76 -7.45
C LEU A 34 11.71 -3.74 -8.56
N LEU A 35 12.35 -4.92 -8.53
CA LEU A 35 11.97 -6.06 -9.36
C LEU A 35 10.56 -6.58 -9.00
N PRO A 36 9.88 -7.33 -9.91
CA PRO A 36 8.51 -7.80 -9.69
C PRO A 36 8.28 -8.56 -8.39
N GLU A 37 9.21 -9.43 -7.99
CA GLU A 37 9.08 -10.21 -6.74
C GLU A 37 9.20 -9.34 -5.48
N PRO A 38 10.30 -8.58 -5.26
CA PRO A 38 10.39 -7.66 -4.12
C PRO A 38 9.25 -6.65 -4.04
N LEU A 39 8.78 -6.16 -5.20
CA LEU A 39 7.64 -5.25 -5.29
C LEU A 39 6.36 -5.93 -4.80
N SER A 40 6.10 -7.17 -5.23
CA SER A 40 4.95 -7.96 -4.79
C SER A 40 4.97 -8.23 -3.28
N GLU A 41 6.13 -8.55 -2.70
CA GLU A 41 6.27 -8.76 -1.25
C GLU A 41 6.01 -7.48 -0.44
N LEU A 42 6.49 -6.33 -0.93
CA LEU A 42 6.23 -5.04 -0.28
C LEU A 42 4.75 -4.63 -0.40
N ILE A 43 4.10 -4.89 -1.53
CA ILE A 43 2.66 -4.68 -1.69
C ILE A 43 1.90 -5.57 -0.70
N ASP A 44 2.27 -6.85 -0.55
CA ASP A 44 1.67 -7.74 0.43
C ASP A 44 1.86 -7.24 1.88
N LEU A 45 3.05 -6.71 2.20
CA LEU A 45 3.31 -6.12 3.51
C LEU A 45 2.41 -4.91 3.78
N LEU A 46 2.21 -4.04 2.79
CA LEU A 46 1.44 -2.80 2.89
C LEU A 46 -0.08 -3.03 2.87
N THR A 47 -0.54 -4.09 2.21
CA THR A 47 -1.96 -4.43 2.05
C THR A 47 -2.51 -5.30 3.18
N ARG A 48 -1.65 -5.93 3.99
CA ARG A 48 -2.03 -6.78 5.12
C ARG A 48 -1.87 -6.05 6.48
N PRO A 49 -2.63 -6.46 7.51
CA PRO A 49 -2.41 -5.98 8.87
C PRO A 49 -0.98 -6.29 9.31
N ASN A 50 -0.24 -5.25 9.70
CA ASN A 50 1.10 -5.39 10.21
C ASN A 50 1.31 -4.47 11.42
N HIS A 51 2.36 -4.72 12.20
CA HIS A 51 2.68 -3.93 13.39
C HIS A 51 3.76 -2.87 13.14
N LEU A 52 3.93 -2.41 11.89
CA LEU A 52 4.83 -1.30 11.59
C LEU A 52 4.19 0.03 11.99
N ASP A 53 5.02 0.97 12.44
CA ASP A 53 4.56 2.32 12.71
C ASP A 53 4.22 3.04 11.40
N GLN A 54 3.33 4.03 11.48
CA GLN A 54 2.85 4.77 10.32
C GLN A 54 3.97 5.50 9.56
N ALA A 55 5.04 5.93 10.24
CA ALA A 55 6.15 6.61 9.58
C ALA A 55 6.95 5.64 8.69
N SER A 56 7.27 4.45 9.21
CA SER A 56 7.90 3.37 8.44
C SER A 56 7.06 2.97 7.22
N LEU A 57 5.75 2.81 7.39
CA LEU A 57 4.83 2.47 6.29
C LEU A 57 4.79 3.55 5.21
N ASN A 58 4.71 4.81 5.61
CA ASN A 58 4.71 5.94 4.65
C ASN A 58 6.03 6.05 3.90
N THR A 59 7.16 5.81 4.55
CA THR A 59 8.48 5.80 3.90
C THR A 59 8.57 4.66 2.88
N LEU A 60 8.06 3.48 3.19
CA LEU A 60 8.02 2.36 2.24
C LEU A 60 7.17 2.68 1.01
N VAL A 61 5.95 3.22 1.19
CA VAL A 61 5.07 3.60 0.06
C VAL A 61 5.73 4.64 -0.85
N LYS A 62 6.38 5.66 -0.26
CA LYS A 62 7.03 6.72 -1.03
C LYS A 62 8.20 6.24 -1.86
N ASN A 63 8.91 5.21 -1.40
CA ASN A 63 10.07 4.64 -2.09
C ASN A 63 9.71 3.40 -2.94
N LEU A 64 8.43 3.09 -3.10
CA LEU A 64 7.97 1.91 -3.82
C LEU A 64 8.06 2.10 -5.34
N TYR A 65 9.24 2.32 -5.90
CA TYR A 65 9.39 2.57 -7.34
C TYR A 65 9.56 1.25 -8.11
N PRO A 66 8.66 0.90 -9.04
CA PRO A 66 8.80 -0.31 -9.84
C PRO A 66 9.91 -0.13 -10.91
N ALA A 67 10.86 -1.07 -10.97
CA ALA A 67 11.88 -1.14 -12.03
C ALA A 67 11.31 -1.69 -13.34
N THR A 68 10.23 -2.44 -13.25
CA THR A 68 9.58 -3.14 -14.37
C THR A 68 8.09 -2.81 -14.43
N ARG A 69 7.38 -3.37 -15.41
CA ARG A 69 5.93 -3.20 -15.47
C ARG A 69 5.24 -3.85 -14.25
N LEU A 70 4.15 -3.23 -13.82
CA LEU A 70 3.34 -3.68 -12.70
C LEU A 70 2.23 -4.62 -13.19
N SER A 71 2.20 -5.84 -12.65
CA SER A 71 1.22 -6.86 -13.02
C SER A 71 -0.20 -6.48 -12.57
N SER A 72 -1.21 -6.98 -13.30
CA SER A 72 -2.62 -6.75 -12.95
C SER A 72 -2.98 -7.29 -11.56
N ASP A 73 -2.36 -8.38 -11.13
CA ASP A 73 -2.58 -8.99 -9.81
C ASP A 73 -2.11 -8.07 -8.67
N ALA A 74 -0.93 -7.45 -8.82
CA ALA A 74 -0.42 -6.49 -7.85
C ALA A 74 -1.33 -5.25 -7.75
N VAL A 75 -1.85 -4.77 -8.87
CA VAL A 75 -2.83 -3.66 -8.90
C VAL A 75 -4.12 -4.06 -8.18
N LEU A 76 -4.65 -5.26 -8.41
CA LEU A 76 -5.86 -5.73 -7.74
C LEU A 76 -5.68 -5.87 -6.23
N ARG A 77 -4.53 -6.36 -5.76
CA ARG A 77 -4.21 -6.40 -4.31
C ARG A 77 -4.21 -5.01 -3.68
N VAL A 78 -3.62 -4.03 -4.38
CA VAL A 78 -3.62 -2.63 -3.97
C VAL A 78 -5.04 -2.06 -3.90
N VAL A 79 -5.87 -2.27 -4.92
CA VAL A 79 -7.25 -1.77 -4.91
C VAL A 79 -8.10 -2.49 -3.85
N GLY A 80 -7.89 -3.80 -3.65
CA GLY A 80 -8.61 -4.61 -2.68
C GLY A 80 -8.38 -4.20 -1.22
N CYS A 81 -7.22 -3.60 -0.90
CA CYS A 81 -6.95 -3.10 0.45
C CYS A 81 -7.62 -1.76 0.76
N LEU A 82 -8.26 -1.11 -0.23
CA LEU A 82 -8.94 0.17 -0.05
C LEU A 82 -10.35 0.00 0.53
N GLY A 83 -10.79 0.95 1.35
CA GLY A 83 -12.10 0.99 1.99
C GLY A 83 -12.09 0.53 3.45
N HIS A 84 -13.29 0.24 3.96
CA HIS A 84 -13.48 -0.14 5.36
C HIS A 84 -13.34 -1.66 5.53
N GLY A 85 -12.74 -2.07 6.65
CA GLY A 85 -12.58 -3.46 7.03
C GLY A 85 -11.51 -3.64 8.10
N GLU A 86 -11.74 -4.57 9.04
CA GLU A 86 -10.82 -4.88 10.15
C GLU A 86 -9.42 -5.35 9.66
N LEU A 87 -9.36 -5.93 8.47
CA LEU A 87 -8.13 -6.42 7.87
C LEU A 87 -7.45 -5.38 6.96
N LYS A 88 -8.00 -4.18 6.82
CA LYS A 88 -7.50 -3.15 5.90
C LYS A 88 -6.56 -2.18 6.61
N PRO A 89 -5.57 -1.62 5.90
CA PRO A 89 -4.67 -0.61 6.44
C PRO A 89 -5.41 0.67 6.85
N SER A 90 -4.76 1.52 7.65
CA SER A 90 -5.32 2.81 8.06
C SER A 90 -5.71 3.69 6.87
N LEU A 91 -6.74 4.54 7.03
CA LEU A 91 -7.17 5.45 5.95
C LEU A 91 -6.04 6.37 5.45
N VAL A 92 -5.15 6.78 6.34
CA VAL A 92 -3.95 7.56 5.99
C VAL A 92 -3.05 6.78 5.05
N LEU A 93 -2.75 5.51 5.39
CA LEU A 93 -1.94 4.65 4.53
C LEU A 93 -2.64 4.35 3.20
N GLN A 94 -3.94 4.07 3.21
CA GLN A 94 -4.74 3.89 1.99
C GLN A 94 -4.64 5.10 1.05
N SER A 95 -4.71 6.32 1.59
CA SER A 95 -4.58 7.54 0.77
C SER A 95 -3.21 7.67 0.11
N ASN A 96 -2.13 7.26 0.80
CA ASN A 96 -0.78 7.30 0.26
C ASN A 96 -0.56 6.20 -0.78
N ILE A 97 -1.13 5.02 -0.56
CA ILE A 97 -1.14 3.91 -1.54
C ILE A 97 -1.90 4.34 -2.81
N LEU A 98 -3.03 5.04 -2.68
CA LEU A 98 -3.79 5.54 -3.83
C LEU A 98 -2.99 6.59 -4.62
N LYS A 99 -2.33 7.54 -3.94
CA LYS A 99 -1.43 8.51 -4.59
C LYS A 99 -0.30 7.80 -5.33
N TRP A 100 0.28 6.78 -4.71
CA TRP A 100 1.31 5.95 -5.33
C TRP A 100 0.78 5.24 -6.59
N LEU A 101 -0.42 4.66 -6.53
CA LEU A 101 -1.04 3.98 -7.68
C LEU A 101 -1.21 4.92 -8.89
N ILE A 102 -1.56 6.19 -8.64
CA ILE A 102 -1.63 7.22 -9.69
C ILE A 102 -0.23 7.50 -10.27
N MET A 103 0.80 7.61 -9.42
CA MET A 103 2.18 7.84 -9.88
C MET A 103 2.69 6.70 -10.77
N VAL A 104 2.40 5.44 -10.42
CA VAL A 104 2.87 4.26 -11.17
C VAL A 104 1.90 3.81 -12.26
N TYR A 105 0.84 4.58 -12.55
CA TYR A 105 -0.18 4.22 -13.56
C TYR A 105 0.44 3.92 -14.93
N HIS A 106 1.46 4.68 -15.32
CA HIS A 106 2.14 4.56 -16.61
C HIS A 106 2.93 3.26 -16.80
N VAL A 107 3.26 2.53 -15.71
CA VAL A 107 3.98 1.25 -15.78
C VAL A 107 3.06 0.04 -15.61
N ILE A 108 1.75 0.23 -15.46
CA ILE A 108 0.80 -0.88 -15.34
C ILE A 108 0.74 -1.64 -16.66
N GLU A 109 0.91 -2.97 -16.63
CA GLU A 109 0.91 -3.81 -17.84
C GLU A 109 -0.39 -3.71 -18.62
N LYS A 110 -1.52 -3.73 -17.90
CA LYS A 110 -2.89 -3.69 -18.46
C LYS A 110 -3.72 -2.66 -17.70
N PRO A 111 -3.68 -1.37 -18.08
CA PRO A 111 -4.39 -0.31 -17.38
C PRO A 111 -5.92 -0.53 -17.29
N ALA A 112 -6.50 -1.27 -18.23
CA ALA A 112 -7.91 -1.65 -18.25
C ALA A 112 -8.39 -2.36 -16.96
N ILE A 113 -7.48 -2.95 -16.17
CA ILE A 113 -7.83 -3.56 -14.88
C ILE A 113 -8.40 -2.53 -13.88
N LEU A 114 -7.95 -1.27 -13.95
CA LEU A 114 -8.47 -0.20 -13.10
C LEU A 114 -9.88 0.20 -13.49
N SER A 115 -10.22 0.15 -14.79
CA SER A 115 -11.59 0.36 -15.27
C SER A 115 -12.54 -0.73 -14.76
N GLN A 116 -12.08 -1.97 -14.65
CA GLN A 116 -12.87 -3.06 -14.06
C GLN A 116 -13.08 -2.86 -12.55
N ALA A 117 -12.10 -2.29 -11.87
CA ALA A 117 -12.18 -1.96 -10.45
C ALA A 117 -12.78 -0.57 -10.17
N TYR A 118 -13.29 0.12 -11.20
CA TYR A 118 -13.78 1.50 -11.10
C TYR A 118 -14.91 1.62 -10.07
N ALA A 119 -15.85 0.66 -10.03
CA ALA A 119 -16.93 0.68 -9.05
C ALA A 119 -16.41 0.72 -7.60
N VAL A 120 -15.31 0.00 -7.31
CA VAL A 120 -14.68 0.01 -5.99
C VAL A 120 -14.09 1.38 -5.69
N LEU A 121 -13.32 1.94 -6.62
CA LEU A 121 -12.70 3.26 -6.47
C LEU A 121 -13.75 4.38 -6.33
N PHE A 122 -14.83 4.30 -7.09
CA PHE A 122 -15.92 5.26 -7.08
C PHE A 122 -16.69 5.22 -5.75
N ASN A 123 -16.99 4.03 -5.22
CA ASN A 123 -17.66 3.88 -3.92
C ASN A 123 -16.85 4.46 -2.76
N LEU A 124 -15.52 4.54 -2.89
CA LEU A 124 -14.67 5.21 -1.88
C LEU A 124 -14.84 6.73 -1.89
N LEU A 125 -15.11 7.33 -3.06
CA LEU A 125 -15.44 8.76 -3.15
C LEU A 125 -16.78 9.04 -2.48
N ASP A 126 -17.77 8.20 -2.74
CA ASP A 126 -19.09 8.32 -2.12
C ASP A 126 -18.94 8.23 -0.60
N THR A 127 -18.25 7.20 -0.10
CA THR A 127 -18.01 7.03 1.35
C THR A 127 -17.30 8.23 2.00
N ALA A 128 -16.39 8.92 1.29
CA ALA A 128 -15.77 10.13 1.80
C ALA A 128 -16.71 11.34 1.78
N ALA A 129 -17.58 11.43 0.76
CA ALA A 129 -18.58 12.50 0.60
C ALA A 129 -19.70 12.41 1.65
N ILE A 130 -20.27 11.22 1.92
CA ILE A 130 -21.33 11.04 2.93
C ILE A 130 -20.84 11.25 4.36
N ARG A 131 -19.53 11.15 4.61
CA ARG A 131 -18.94 11.36 5.94
C ARG A 131 -18.68 12.84 6.26
N SER A 132 -18.84 13.74 5.28
CA SER A 132 -18.54 15.18 5.44
C SER A 132 -19.74 16.04 5.84
N GLU A 133 -20.91 15.45 6.09
CA GLU A 133 -22.09 16.19 6.56
C GLU A 133 -22.35 15.85 8.03
N PRO A 134 -22.01 16.73 8.99
CA PRO A 134 -22.64 16.67 10.30
C PRO A 134 -24.11 17.04 10.10
N PRO A 135 -25.07 16.31 10.71
CA PRO A 135 -26.47 16.66 10.61
C PRO A 135 -26.66 18.11 11.11
N PRO A 136 -27.54 18.91 10.48
CA PRO A 136 -27.88 20.22 11.01
C PRO A 136 -28.38 20.05 12.45
N ALA A 137 -27.74 20.75 13.37
CA ALA A 137 -28.14 20.75 14.77
C ALA A 137 -29.59 21.26 14.89
N PRO A 138 -30.42 20.65 15.74
CA PRO A 138 -31.82 21.04 15.93
C PRO A 138 -31.98 22.44 16.51
#